data_AF-A0A3N5X339-F1
#
_entry.id   AF-A0A3N5X339-F1
#
_cell.length_a   1.000
_cell.length_b   1.000
_cell.length_c   1.000
_cell.angle_alpha   90.00
_cell.angle_beta   90.00
_cell.angle_gamma   90.00
#
_symmetry.space_group_name_H-M   'P 1'
#
loop_
_entity.id
_entity.type
_entity.pdbx_description
1 polymer ?
#
loop_
_entity_poly.entity_id
_entity_poly.type
_entity_poly.pdbx_seq_one_letter_code
_entity_poly.pdbx_strand_id
1 'polypeptide(L)'
;MSNYTKSTNFSAKDTLPLNDPAKIIKGTEFDTEFNAISTAIISKADAASPTFTGTPAAPTASPGTNTTQLATTAFVTAAEVAERTATATL
;
A
#
# COMPACT_ATOMS: atom_id res chain seq x y z
N MET A 1 -0.01 4.56 4.07
CA MET A 1 -0.60 3.20 4.15
C MET A 1 0.02 2.49 5.34
N SER A 2 -0.76 2.34 6.41
CA SER A 2 -0.30 1.72 7.65
C SER A 2 -0.21 0.21 7.46
N ASN A 3 0.94 -0.37 7.82
CA ASN A 3 1.08 -1.82 7.86
C ASN A 3 0.57 -2.31 9.20
N TYR A 4 -0.25 -3.36 9.18
CA TYR A 4 -0.65 -4.03 10.40
C TYR A 4 0.57 -4.71 11.03
N THR A 5 0.80 -4.45 12.31
CA THR A 5 1.76 -5.16 13.14
C THR A 5 1.01 -5.70 14.34
N LYS A 6 1.03 -7.02 14.51
CA LYS A 6 0.39 -7.69 15.63
C LYS A 6 1.02 -7.21 16.95
N SER A 7 0.23 -6.66 17.86
CA SER A 7 0.71 -6.18 19.17
C SER A 7 0.50 -7.22 20.28
N THR A 8 -0.37 -8.21 20.07
CA THR A 8 -0.67 -9.26 21.05
C THR A 8 0.47 -10.26 21.20
N ASN A 9 0.84 -10.54 22.44
CA ASN A 9 1.82 -11.57 22.80
C ASN A 9 1.17 -12.68 23.65
N PHE A 10 0.31 -13.48 23.01
CA PHE A 10 -0.37 -14.59 23.68
C PHE A 10 0.59 -15.67 24.16
N SER A 11 1.68 -15.92 23.41
CA SER A 11 2.71 -16.89 23.80
C SER A 11 3.36 -16.53 25.14
N ALA A 12 3.63 -15.25 25.39
CA ALA A 12 4.14 -14.81 26.69
C ALA A 12 3.11 -14.90 27.83
N LYS A 13 1.81 -14.86 27.53
CA LYS A 13 0.77 -15.10 28.53
C LYS A 13 0.64 -16.58 28.85
N ASP A 14 0.80 -17.45 27.86
CA ASP A 14 0.69 -18.90 28.01
C ASP A 14 1.82 -19.48 28.86
N THR A 15 3.01 -18.86 28.83
CA THR A 15 4.17 -19.25 29.65
C THR A 15 4.07 -18.83 31.12
N LEU A 16 3.10 -17.99 31.50
CA LEU A 16 2.94 -17.55 32.89
C LEU A 16 2.47 -18.70 33.81
N PRO A 17 2.87 -18.69 35.11
CA PRO A 17 2.36 -19.64 36.10
C PRO A 17 0.83 -19.60 36.23
N LEU A 18 0.21 -20.73 36.61
CA LEU A 18 -1.27 -20.85 36.70
C LEU A 18 -1.93 -19.85 37.67
N ASN A 19 -1.19 -19.36 38.65
CA ASN A 19 -1.66 -18.41 39.66
C ASN A 19 -1.34 -16.95 39.33
N ASP A 20 -0.82 -16.66 38.14
CA ASP A 20 -0.53 -15.29 37.70
C ASP A 20 -1.82 -14.61 37.17
N PRO A 21 -2.28 -13.48 37.77
CA PRO A 21 -3.43 -12.73 37.27
C PRO A 21 -3.28 -12.21 35.82
N ALA A 22 -2.05 -12.14 35.29
CA ALA A 22 -1.77 -11.76 33.92
C ALA A 22 -1.92 -12.92 32.92
N LYS A 23 -2.14 -14.17 33.37
CA LYS A 23 -2.41 -15.36 32.54
C LYS A 23 -3.83 -15.36 31.94
N ILE A 24 -4.35 -14.19 31.61
CA ILE A 24 -5.66 -13.99 31.02
C ILE A 24 -5.47 -13.07 29.81
N ILE A 25 -6.12 -13.41 28.71
CA ILE A 25 -6.24 -12.50 27.58
C ILE A 25 -7.39 -11.54 27.87
N LYS A 26 -7.09 -10.25 27.97
CA LYS A 26 -8.06 -9.21 28.29
C LYS A 26 -8.79 -8.74 27.04
N GLY A 27 -10.06 -8.35 27.17
CA GLY A 27 -10.84 -7.74 26.09
C GLY A 27 -10.12 -6.55 25.44
N THR A 28 -9.47 -5.72 26.26
CA THR A 28 -8.69 -4.56 25.80
C THR A 28 -7.52 -4.92 24.88
N GLU A 29 -6.93 -6.11 25.02
CA GLU A 29 -5.87 -6.60 24.13
C GLU A 29 -6.45 -6.95 22.76
N PHE A 30 -7.63 -7.58 22.72
CA PHE A 30 -8.35 -7.85 21.47
C PHE A 30 -8.81 -6.57 20.77
N ASP A 31 -9.37 -5.62 21.53
CA ASP A 31 -9.81 -4.32 20.99
C ASP A 31 -8.63 -3.56 20.35
N THR A 32 -7.45 -3.62 20.98
CA THR A 32 -6.23 -3.02 20.44
C THR A 32 -5.85 -3.62 19.08
N GLU A 33 -5.86 -4.95 18.96
CA GLU A 33 -5.58 -5.62 17.67
C GLU A 33 -6.63 -5.26 16.62
N PHE A 34 -7.91 -5.29 16.97
CA PHE A 34 -9.00 -5.00 16.04
C PHE A 34 -8.90 -3.57 15.51
N ASN A 35 -8.63 -2.60 16.38
CA ASN A 35 -8.43 -1.21 15.98
C ASN A 35 -7.20 -1.03 15.09
N ALA A 36 -6.10 -1.75 15.37
CA ALA A 36 -4.90 -1.73 14.55
C ALA A 36 -5.16 -2.29 13.14
N ILE A 37 -5.90 -3.40 13.06
CA ILE A 37 -6.32 -4.02 11.79
C ILE A 37 -7.23 -3.07 11.01
N SER A 38 -8.26 -2.52 11.67
CA SER A 38 -9.21 -1.57 11.06
C SER A 38 -8.48 -0.35 10.48
N THR A 39 -7.58 0.25 11.25
CA THR A 39 -6.76 1.39 10.82
C THR A 39 -5.89 1.03 9.61
N ALA A 40 -5.27 -0.16 9.62
CA ALA A 40 -4.46 -0.62 8.51
C ALA A 40 -5.30 -0.77 7.23
N ILE A 41 -6.50 -1.35 7.32
CA ILE A 41 -7.42 -1.57 6.19
C ILE A 41 -7.94 -0.24 5.62
N ILE A 42 -8.40 0.67 6.48
CA ILE A 42 -8.94 1.97 6.05
C ILE A 42 -7.87 2.83 5.34
N SER A 43 -6.58 2.59 5.63
CA SER A 43 -5.48 3.29 4.97
C SER A 43 -5.09 2.75 3.58
N LYS A 44 -5.77 1.70 3.10
CA LYS A 44 -5.57 1.09 1.78
C LYS A 44 -6.57 1.67 0.78
N ALA A 45 -6.21 1.64 -0.51
CA ALA A 45 -7.17 1.87 -1.59
C ALA A 45 -7.81 0.55 -2.03
N ASP A 46 -9.00 0.62 -2.62
CA ASP A 46 -9.68 -0.54 -3.20
C ASP A 46 -8.86 -1.16 -4.33
N ALA A 47 -8.85 -2.49 -4.42
CA ALA A 47 -8.15 -3.19 -5.49
C ALA A 47 -8.84 -3.00 -6.86
N ALA A 48 -10.17 -2.98 -6.86
CA ALA A 48 -10.98 -2.73 -8.04
C ALA A 48 -11.31 -1.24 -8.13
N SER A 49 -11.01 -0.61 -9.26
CA SER A 49 -11.33 0.79 -9.54
C SER A 49 -10.91 1.77 -8.41
N PRO A 50 -9.64 1.77 -7.96
CA PRO A 50 -9.18 2.69 -6.93
C PRO A 50 -9.37 4.14 -7.38
N THR A 51 -9.93 4.97 -6.49
CA THR A 51 -9.84 6.42 -6.62
C THR A 51 -8.57 6.88 -5.91
N PHE A 52 -7.56 7.30 -6.67
CA PHE A 52 -6.34 7.86 -6.11
C PHE A 52 -6.54 9.32 -5.69
N THR A 53 -5.88 9.75 -4.62
CA THR A 53 -5.90 11.13 -4.12
C THR A 53 -4.50 11.75 -4.23
N GLY A 54 -4.42 13.09 -4.29
CA GLY A 54 -3.16 13.80 -4.51
C GLY A 54 -2.66 13.68 -5.96
N THR A 55 -1.34 13.55 -6.15
CA THR A 55 -0.71 13.34 -7.46
C THR A 55 -0.18 11.90 -7.53
N PRO A 56 -0.89 10.98 -8.23
CA PRO A 56 -0.44 9.61 -8.36
C PRO A 56 0.89 9.53 -9.12
N ALA A 57 1.82 8.73 -8.62
CA ALA A 57 3.09 8.44 -9.29
C ALA A 57 3.12 6.98 -9.74
N ALA A 58 3.70 6.73 -10.91
CA ALA A 58 3.96 5.40 -11.45
C ALA A 58 5.34 5.41 -12.13
N PRO A 59 5.99 4.25 -12.33
CA PRO A 59 7.23 4.18 -13.09
C PRO A 59 7.02 4.70 -14.52
N THR A 60 7.98 5.49 -15.03
CA THR A 60 7.92 6.05 -16.39
C THR A 60 8.50 5.07 -17.39
N ALA A 61 7.72 4.69 -18.40
CA ALA A 61 8.17 3.85 -19.50
C ALA A 61 9.06 4.62 -20.48
N SER A 62 9.90 3.90 -21.24
CA SER A 62 10.61 4.48 -22.38
C SER A 62 9.65 4.83 -23.52
N PRO A 63 9.94 5.85 -24.35
CA PRO A 63 9.13 6.17 -25.53
C PRO A 63 8.93 4.96 -26.46
N GLY A 64 7.73 4.84 -27.06
CA GLY A 64 7.38 3.72 -27.94
C GLY A 64 7.00 2.41 -27.24
N THR A 65 7.02 2.37 -25.90
CA THR A 65 6.58 1.19 -25.13
C THR A 65 5.07 0.97 -25.30
N ASN A 66 4.67 -0.23 -25.74
CA ASN A 66 3.26 -0.63 -25.88
C ASN A 66 2.95 -1.81 -24.94
N THR A 67 2.47 -1.50 -23.74
CA THR A 67 2.11 -2.47 -22.70
C THR A 67 0.88 -1.97 -21.93
N THR A 68 0.44 -2.74 -20.92
CA THR A 68 -0.66 -2.36 -20.02
C THR A 68 -0.22 -1.49 -18.83
N GLN A 69 1.03 -1.00 -18.82
CA GLN A 69 1.51 -0.06 -17.81
C GLN A 69 0.77 1.28 -17.90
N LEU A 70 0.50 1.90 -16.74
CA LEU A 70 -0.06 3.24 -16.68
C LEU A 70 0.86 4.26 -17.37
N ALA A 71 0.31 5.09 -18.25
CA ALA A 71 1.02 6.19 -18.89
C ALA A 71 1.23 7.34 -17.89
N THR A 72 2.49 7.72 -17.64
CA THR A 72 2.82 8.91 -16.85
C THR A 72 2.86 10.16 -17.73
N THR A 73 2.74 11.34 -17.13
CA THR A 73 2.89 12.62 -17.85
C THR A 73 4.25 12.73 -18.55
N ALA A 74 5.32 12.29 -17.89
CA ALA A 74 6.66 12.26 -18.47
C ALA A 74 6.77 11.34 -19.71
N PHE A 75 6.09 10.18 -19.70
CA PHE A 75 6.02 9.30 -20.87
C PHE A 75 5.34 10.00 -22.05
N VAL A 76 4.19 10.65 -21.82
CA VAL A 76 3.44 11.36 -22.88
C VAL A 76 4.27 12.48 -23.49
N THR A 77 4.89 13.33 -22.68
CA THR A 77 5.76 14.40 -23.19
C THR A 77 6.96 13.85 -23.97
N ALA A 78 7.56 12.75 -23.53
CA ALA A 78 8.67 12.13 -24.25
C ALA A 78 8.25 11.53 -25.59
N ALA A 79 7.04 10.93 -25.67
CA ALA A 79 6.48 10.44 -26.91
C ALA A 79 6.24 11.57 -27.93
N GLU A 80 5.65 12.70 -27.50
CA GLU A 80 5.44 13.89 -28.35
C GLU A 80 6.75 14.45 -28.91
N VAL A 81 7.80 14.52 -28.08
CA VAL A 81 9.13 14.99 -28.50
C VAL A 81 9.75 14.03 -29.53
N ALA A 82 9.62 12.72 -29.30
CA ALA A 82 10.14 11.70 -30.21
C ALA A 82 9.47 11.80 -31.59
N GLU A 83 8.14 11.95 -31.64
CA GLU A 83 7.40 12.14 -32.88
C GLU A 83 7.82 13.42 -33.62
N ARG A 84 7.91 14.55 -32.92
CA ARG A 84 8.34 15.82 -33.54
C ARG A 84 9.75 15.73 -34.14
N THR A 85 10.65 15.02 -33.47
CA THR A 85 12.03 14.83 -33.95
C THR A 85 12.07 13.91 -35.17
N ALA A 86 11.24 12.87 -35.20
CA ALA A 86 11.11 11.98 -36.35
C ALA A 86 10.60 12.72 -37.61
N THR A 87 9.61 13.61 -37.46
CA THR A 87 9.08 14.41 -38.59
C THR A 87 10.05 15.50 -39.06
N ALA A 88 10.85 16.09 -38.16
CA ALA A 88 11.84 17.11 -38.53
C ALA A 88 13.06 16.55 -39.30
N THR A 89 13.17 15.22 -39.42
CA THR A 89 14.27 14.54 -40.11
C THR A 89 13.86 14.05 -41.52
N LEU A 90 12.60 14.32 -41.94
CA LEU A 90 12.06 14.03 -43.27
C LEU A 90 11.99 15.32 -44.12
#